data_AF-A0A7X6VBG7-F1
#
_entry.id   AF-A0A7X6VBG7-F1
#
_cell.length_a   1.000
_cell.length_b   1.000
_cell.length_c   1.000
_cell.angle_alpha   90.00
_cell.angle_beta   90.00
_cell.angle_gamma   90.00
#
_symmetry.space_group_name_H-M   'P 1'
#
loop_
_entity.id
_entity.type
_entity.pdbx_description
1 polymer ?
#
loop_
_entity_poly.entity_id
_entity_poly.type
_entity_poly.pdbx_seq_one_letter_code
_entity_poly.pdbx_strand_id
1 'polypeptide(L)'
;MTAFELRDGYETGAGECVSLAVLYAAALFIILDIPLEKIYMMATPLHSQNFIDVGEGLLTNNRRIVTKKMWFNGTALSAQARRSLENERVTLVAHESGSIHIMYPDATMSPDAYEKFRKKLSSYLITPLTSEMLGNFLRQAPECHKCVMARTERNNRKYYIPISRVFEYERDHPYRVTDNTRQRLLNEIEQSEFSSERDCDHCLVLNDLEEYLTEQPVDLTSEEDTERLVERFRTACFDADETVQKLIRFCRTIPRMPNLSEKTIHSDHTPLNIKPGMTREEIIERIETLRDENEYCRLAFYAWRDLSRTDPEPFLQAAVERNPVCIEKSKENFPDDAELVQYVSNMRDGSIYEGESRLAQPDEVWNFSSGDGLERAIMLGVILNARNGKSYQVESSEGKATLKTGNGEVVAEMPSQKSIPHKILPVGS
;
A
#
# COMPACT_ATOMS: atom_id res chain seq x y z
N MET A 1 4.09 11.53 6.02
CA MET A 1 4.57 12.87 5.62
C MET A 1 4.43 13.79 6.82
N THR A 2 5.54 14.37 7.29
CA THR A 2 5.59 15.21 8.51
C THR A 2 4.84 16.52 8.36
N ALA A 3 4.67 17.03 7.13
CA ALA A 3 3.88 18.23 6.85
C ALA A 3 2.46 18.20 7.43
N PHE A 4 1.86 17.02 7.63
CA PHE A 4 0.55 16.90 8.27
C PHE A 4 0.53 17.41 9.71
N GLU A 5 1.66 17.43 10.43
CA GLU A 5 1.75 18.01 11.79
C GLU A 5 1.53 19.53 11.79
N LEU A 6 1.56 20.17 10.62
CA LEU A 6 1.23 21.59 10.45
C LEU A 6 -0.28 21.83 10.38
N ARG A 7 -1.10 20.78 10.19
CA ARG A 7 -2.56 20.89 10.12
C ARG A 7 -3.20 20.71 11.48
N ASP A 8 -4.22 21.52 11.74
CA ASP A 8 -5.06 21.36 12.93
C ASP A 8 -5.67 19.95 13.00
N GLY A 9 -5.55 19.33 14.18
CA GLY A 9 -6.06 17.99 14.48
C GLY A 9 -5.11 16.84 14.13
N TYR A 10 -3.88 17.11 13.66
CA TYR A 10 -2.87 16.08 13.40
C TYR A 10 -1.70 16.19 14.38
N GLU A 11 -1.54 15.18 15.24
CA GLU A 11 -0.43 15.11 16.20
C GLU A 11 0.83 14.44 15.61
N THR A 12 0.69 13.72 14.50
CA THR A 12 1.76 12.98 13.83
C THR A 12 1.63 13.08 12.32
N GLY A 13 2.73 12.84 11.59
CA GLY A 13 2.68 12.71 10.15
C GLY A 13 1.65 11.68 9.63
N ALA A 14 1.03 12.00 8.50
CA ALA A 14 0.05 11.14 7.82
C ALA A 14 0.42 10.92 6.34
N GLY A 15 -0.28 10.03 5.65
CA GLY A 15 -0.04 9.78 4.23
C GLY A 15 -0.98 8.75 3.63
N GLU A 16 -1.13 8.83 2.31
CA GLU A 16 -1.95 7.91 1.53
C GLU A 16 -1.23 6.58 1.29
N CYS A 17 -2.01 5.58 0.88
CA CYS A 17 -1.51 4.22 0.67
C CYS A 17 -0.32 4.13 -0.28
N VAL A 18 -0.37 4.89 -1.37
CA VAL A 18 0.70 4.95 -2.37
C VAL A 18 1.97 5.57 -1.81
N SER A 19 1.87 6.65 -1.05
CA SER A 19 3.03 7.32 -0.44
C SER A 19 3.76 6.39 0.51
N LEU A 20 3.00 5.61 1.30
CA LEU A 20 3.58 4.68 2.25
C LEU A 20 4.18 3.45 1.57
N ALA A 21 3.57 2.94 0.49
CA ALA A 21 4.17 1.89 -0.34
C ALA A 21 5.53 2.33 -0.92
N VAL A 22 5.62 3.54 -1.46
CA VAL A 22 6.90 4.10 -1.97
C VAL A 22 7.92 4.25 -0.84
N LEU A 23 7.50 4.76 0.33
CA LEU A 23 8.39 4.94 1.47
C LEU A 23 8.95 3.60 1.98
N TYR A 24 8.12 2.55 2.03
CA TYR A 24 8.61 1.21 2.34
C TYR A 24 9.63 0.74 1.30
N ALA A 25 9.34 0.87 0.01
CA ALA A 25 10.29 0.48 -1.04
C ALA A 25 11.64 1.20 -0.90
N ALA A 26 11.62 2.51 -0.64
CA ALA A 26 12.83 3.30 -0.41
C ALA A 26 13.58 2.86 0.86
N ALA A 27 12.88 2.65 1.98
CA ALA A 27 13.50 2.21 3.23
C ALA A 27 14.12 0.80 3.11
N LEU A 28 13.46 -0.12 2.40
CA LEU A 28 13.98 -1.46 2.14
C LEU A 28 15.29 -1.40 1.33
N PHE A 29 15.37 -0.49 0.36
CA PHE A 29 16.57 -0.31 -0.45
C PHE A 29 17.70 0.41 0.32
N ILE A 30 17.41 1.57 0.92
CA ILE A 30 18.42 2.45 1.53
C ILE A 30 18.90 1.92 2.88
N ILE A 31 17.99 1.38 3.71
CA ILE A 31 18.29 1.01 5.10
C ILE A 31 18.58 -0.48 5.23
N LEU A 32 17.86 -1.33 4.49
CA LEU A 32 17.98 -2.78 4.60
C LEU A 32 18.80 -3.42 3.47
N ASP A 33 19.41 -2.61 2.60
CA ASP A 33 20.23 -3.05 1.47
C ASP A 33 19.54 -4.10 0.57
N ILE A 34 18.21 -4.05 0.44
CA ILE A 34 17.47 -4.93 -0.47
C ILE A 34 17.57 -4.37 -1.89
N PRO A 35 18.13 -5.11 -2.87
CA PRO A 35 18.22 -4.65 -4.25
C PRO A 35 16.84 -4.33 -4.86
N LEU A 36 16.78 -3.31 -5.72
CA LEU A 36 15.55 -2.90 -6.40
C LEU A 36 14.93 -4.03 -7.25
N GLU A 37 15.75 -4.91 -7.85
CA GLU A 37 15.31 -6.11 -8.58
C GLU A 37 14.47 -7.11 -7.76
N LYS A 38 14.43 -6.95 -6.43
CA LYS A 38 13.63 -7.77 -5.51
C LYS A 38 12.39 -7.06 -4.99
N ILE A 39 12.18 -5.80 -5.33
CA ILE A 39 11.09 -4.96 -4.82
C ILE A 39 10.10 -4.69 -5.95
N TYR A 40 8.88 -5.21 -5.80
CA TYR A 40 7.79 -5.01 -6.74
C TYR A 40 6.70 -4.17 -6.09
N MET A 41 6.40 -3.02 -6.67
CA MET A 41 5.30 -2.18 -6.23
C MET A 41 4.03 -2.59 -6.98
N MET A 42 2.91 -2.70 -6.25
CA MET A 42 1.60 -3.04 -6.81
C MET A 42 0.57 -2.00 -6.39
N ALA A 43 -0.36 -1.71 -7.29
CA ALA A 43 -1.56 -0.96 -6.96
C ALA A 43 -2.82 -1.68 -7.46
N THR A 44 -3.90 -1.46 -6.74
CA THR A 44 -5.28 -1.74 -7.09
C THR A 44 -6.03 -0.39 -7.12
N PRO A 45 -7.31 -0.33 -7.51
CA PRO A 45 -8.06 0.94 -7.50
C PRO A 45 -8.15 1.60 -6.11
N LEU A 46 -8.08 0.81 -5.03
CA LEU A 46 -8.27 1.30 -3.66
C LEU A 46 -7.01 1.22 -2.79
N HIS A 47 -6.02 0.42 -3.17
CA HIS A 47 -4.87 0.11 -2.31
C HIS A 47 -3.56 0.07 -3.08
N SER A 48 -2.47 0.43 -2.41
CA SER A 48 -1.09 0.23 -2.88
C SER A 48 -0.32 -0.60 -1.87
N GLN A 49 0.55 -1.47 -2.35
CA GLN A 49 1.33 -2.39 -1.52
C GLN A 49 2.57 -2.87 -2.28
N ASN A 50 3.55 -3.40 -1.56
CA ASN A 50 4.75 -3.96 -2.18
C ASN A 50 4.80 -5.47 -1.98
N PHE A 51 5.41 -6.17 -2.93
CA PHE A 51 5.88 -7.54 -2.78
C PHE A 51 7.41 -7.56 -2.84
N ILE A 52 8.03 -8.30 -1.93
CA ILE A 52 9.49 -8.36 -1.79
C ILE A 52 9.93 -9.81 -1.91
N ASP A 53 10.78 -10.11 -2.90
CA ASP A 53 11.34 -11.44 -3.16
C ASP A 53 12.53 -11.74 -2.23
N VAL A 54 12.23 -11.88 -0.95
CA VAL A 54 13.20 -12.31 0.09
C VAL A 54 12.60 -13.47 0.88
N GLY A 55 13.39 -14.53 1.08
CA GLY A 55 12.91 -15.76 1.73
C GLY A 55 11.73 -16.38 0.98
N GLU A 56 10.61 -16.58 1.68
CA GLU A 56 9.35 -17.06 1.11
C GLU A 56 8.47 -15.95 0.50
N GLY A 57 8.95 -14.70 0.53
CA GLY A 57 8.23 -13.51 0.10
C GLY A 57 7.64 -12.72 1.27
N LEU A 58 7.50 -11.42 1.08
CA LEU A 58 6.86 -10.49 2.02
C LEU A 58 5.92 -9.56 1.27
N LEU A 59 4.77 -9.24 1.86
CA LEU A 59 3.93 -8.13 1.42
C LEU A 59 4.01 -6.97 2.41
N THR A 60 3.96 -5.74 1.95
CA THR A 60 3.78 -4.57 2.81
C THR A 60 2.49 -3.87 2.49
N ASN A 61 1.66 -3.58 3.49
CA ASN A 61 0.53 -2.67 3.35
C ASN A 61 0.74 -1.41 4.20
N ASN A 62 -0.23 -0.49 4.18
CA ASN A 62 -0.13 0.80 4.87
C ASN A 62 0.07 0.73 6.40
N ARG A 63 0.04 -0.45 7.00
CA ARG A 63 0.18 -0.61 8.45
C ARG A 63 1.20 -1.66 8.84
N ARG A 64 1.55 -2.61 7.96
CA ARG A 64 2.26 -3.83 8.36
C ARG A 64 3.09 -4.43 7.24
N ILE A 65 4.12 -5.15 7.67
CA ILE A 65 4.80 -6.18 6.90
C ILE A 65 4.09 -7.50 7.18
N VAL A 66 3.75 -8.23 6.13
CA VAL A 66 2.98 -9.48 6.17
C VAL A 66 3.86 -10.58 5.61
N THR A 67 4.26 -11.51 6.48
CA THR A 67 4.97 -12.72 6.07
C THR A 67 3.99 -13.77 5.55
N LYS A 68 4.51 -14.80 4.86
CA LYS A 68 3.69 -15.93 4.42
C LYS A 68 2.95 -16.60 5.58
N LYS A 69 3.64 -16.84 6.70
CA LYS A 69 3.02 -17.36 7.93
C LYS A 69 1.88 -16.46 8.43
N MET A 70 2.08 -15.14 8.43
CA MET A 70 1.03 -14.20 8.82
C MET A 70 -0.17 -14.27 7.87
N TRP A 71 0.05 -14.38 6.55
CA TRP A 71 -1.03 -14.49 5.56
C TRP A 71 -2.00 -15.63 5.86
N PHE A 72 -1.50 -16.77 6.35
CA PHE A 72 -2.29 -17.98 6.59
C PHE A 72 -2.57 -18.30 8.08
N ASN A 73 -2.32 -17.41 9.03
CA ASN A 73 -2.50 -17.72 10.47
C ASN A 73 -3.95 -17.61 10.99
N GLY A 74 -4.92 -17.28 10.13
CA GLY A 74 -6.34 -17.25 10.50
C GLY A 74 -6.77 -16.07 11.40
N THR A 75 -5.94 -15.06 11.61
CA THR A 75 -6.31 -13.90 12.45
C THR A 75 -7.17 -12.87 11.69
N ALA A 76 -7.88 -12.01 12.43
CA ALA A 76 -8.61 -10.88 11.85
C ALA A 76 -7.69 -9.93 11.03
N LEU A 77 -6.44 -9.76 11.48
CA LEU A 77 -5.44 -8.97 10.76
C LEU A 77 -5.08 -9.62 9.41
N SER A 78 -4.96 -10.94 9.36
CA SER A 78 -4.69 -11.66 8.11
C SER A 78 -5.85 -11.56 7.15
N ALA A 79 -7.08 -11.72 7.63
CA ALA A 79 -8.26 -11.47 6.80
C ALA A 79 -8.24 -10.06 6.20
N GLN A 80 -7.92 -9.03 7.01
CA GLN A 80 -7.83 -7.66 6.51
C GLN A 80 -6.73 -7.46 5.47
N ALA A 81 -5.56 -8.08 5.65
CA ALA A 81 -4.43 -7.99 4.74
C ALA A 81 -4.68 -8.69 3.39
N ARG A 82 -5.52 -9.73 3.39
CA ARG A 82 -5.86 -10.54 2.21
C ARG A 82 -6.86 -9.87 1.26
N ARG A 83 -7.74 -9.02 1.80
CA ARG A 83 -8.89 -8.45 1.08
C ARG A 83 -8.56 -7.85 -0.28
N SER A 84 -7.46 -7.10 -0.40
CA SER A 84 -7.10 -6.42 -1.65
C SER A 84 -6.82 -7.43 -2.76
N LEU A 85 -5.99 -8.45 -2.52
CA LEU A 85 -5.63 -9.45 -3.53
C LEU A 85 -6.74 -10.47 -3.80
N GLU A 86 -7.65 -10.69 -2.85
CA GLU A 86 -8.80 -11.57 -3.03
C GLU A 86 -9.95 -10.92 -3.82
N ASN A 87 -10.21 -9.63 -3.59
CA ASN A 87 -11.44 -8.98 -4.07
C ASN A 87 -11.20 -7.90 -5.12
N GLU A 88 -9.96 -7.43 -5.30
CA GLU A 88 -9.62 -6.37 -6.24
C GLU A 88 -8.77 -6.90 -7.40
N ARG A 89 -8.54 -6.05 -8.38
CA ARG A 89 -7.65 -6.33 -9.50
C ARG A 89 -6.39 -5.52 -9.30
N VAL A 90 -5.23 -6.14 -9.45
CA VAL A 90 -3.97 -5.41 -9.54
C VAL A 90 -3.98 -4.65 -10.87
N THR A 91 -3.97 -3.33 -10.80
CA THR A 91 -4.06 -2.40 -11.94
C THR A 91 -2.69 -1.97 -12.42
N LEU A 92 -1.70 -1.91 -11.52
CA LEU A 92 -0.33 -1.48 -11.78
C LEU A 92 0.65 -2.44 -11.12
N VAL A 93 1.73 -2.77 -11.83
CA VAL A 93 2.96 -3.31 -11.24
C VAL A 93 4.13 -2.46 -11.71
N ALA A 94 4.95 -1.98 -10.78
CA ALA A 94 6.15 -1.21 -11.05
C ALA A 94 7.38 -1.89 -10.44
N HIS A 95 8.48 -1.84 -11.17
CA HIS A 95 9.76 -2.48 -10.89
C HIS A 95 10.88 -1.65 -11.51
N GLU A 96 12.13 -1.84 -11.13
CA GLU A 96 13.24 -1.06 -11.72
C GLU A 96 13.41 -1.26 -13.23
N SER A 97 12.91 -2.38 -13.77
CA SER A 97 12.91 -2.65 -15.21
C SER A 97 11.74 -2.00 -15.96
N GLY A 98 10.84 -1.30 -15.28
CA GLY A 98 9.69 -0.61 -15.87
C GLY A 98 8.37 -0.94 -15.17
N SER A 99 7.25 -0.69 -15.87
CA SER A 99 5.91 -0.90 -15.32
C SER A 99 4.95 -1.56 -16.31
N ILE A 100 3.87 -2.11 -15.78
CA ILE A 100 2.71 -2.60 -16.53
C ILE A 100 1.44 -2.06 -15.87
N HIS A 101 0.57 -1.45 -16.67
CA HIS A 101 -0.70 -0.88 -16.21
C HIS A 101 -1.87 -1.38 -17.07
N ILE A 102 -3.04 -1.60 -16.46
CA ILE A 102 -4.19 -2.13 -17.20
C ILE A 102 -4.77 -1.13 -18.22
N MET A 103 -4.72 0.18 -17.92
CA MET A 103 -5.36 1.22 -18.76
C MET A 103 -4.56 1.57 -20.02
N TYR A 104 -3.24 1.37 -20.01
CA TYR A 104 -2.38 1.75 -21.13
C TYR A 104 -2.07 0.54 -22.01
N PRO A 105 -2.05 0.67 -23.35
CA PRO A 105 -1.72 -0.43 -24.24
C PRO A 105 -0.26 -0.88 -24.09
N ASP A 106 0.60 0.02 -23.64
CA ASP A 106 2.04 -0.19 -23.59
C ASP A 106 2.49 -0.61 -22.18
N ALA A 107 3.54 -1.43 -22.12
CA ALA A 107 4.23 -1.81 -20.91
C ALA A 107 5.75 -1.72 -21.12
N THR A 108 6.48 -1.26 -20.12
CA THR A 108 7.94 -1.11 -20.18
C THR A 108 8.66 -2.17 -19.37
N MET A 109 7.96 -2.79 -18.40
CA MET A 109 8.54 -3.81 -17.54
C MET A 109 9.06 -5.02 -18.35
N SER A 110 10.29 -5.44 -18.06
CA SER A 110 10.85 -6.68 -18.63
C SER A 110 9.91 -7.88 -18.45
N PRO A 111 9.63 -8.66 -19.51
CA PRO A 111 8.78 -9.85 -19.43
C PRO A 111 9.29 -10.90 -18.44
N ASP A 112 10.60 -11.11 -18.39
CA ASP A 112 11.23 -12.06 -17.47
C ASP A 112 11.08 -11.62 -16.02
N ALA A 113 11.25 -10.31 -15.75
CA ALA A 113 11.02 -9.76 -14.42
C ALA A 113 9.55 -9.91 -13.99
N TYR A 114 8.61 -9.69 -14.92
CA TYR A 114 7.19 -9.82 -14.66
C TYR A 114 6.78 -11.28 -14.38
N GLU A 115 7.30 -12.23 -15.16
CA GLU A 115 7.00 -13.65 -14.96
C GLU A 115 7.65 -14.18 -13.67
N LYS A 116 8.88 -13.77 -13.35
CA LYS A 116 9.52 -14.05 -12.07
C LYS A 116 8.65 -13.56 -10.91
N PHE A 117 8.21 -12.30 -10.98
CA PHE A 117 7.31 -11.71 -10.00
C PHE A 117 6.01 -12.51 -9.84
N ARG A 118 5.32 -12.86 -10.93
CA ARG A 118 4.09 -13.67 -10.89
C ARG A 118 4.30 -15.02 -10.22
N LYS A 119 5.39 -15.73 -10.56
CA LYS A 119 5.74 -17.01 -9.94
C LYS A 119 5.99 -16.86 -8.44
N LYS A 120 6.76 -15.85 -8.04
CA LYS A 120 7.11 -15.60 -6.64
C LYS A 120 5.90 -15.18 -5.80
N LEU A 121 5.09 -14.26 -6.31
CA LEU A 121 3.84 -13.85 -5.66
C LEU A 121 2.87 -15.03 -5.54
N SER A 122 2.69 -15.82 -6.61
CA SER A 122 1.84 -17.02 -6.58
C SER A 122 2.33 -18.03 -5.53
N SER A 123 3.63 -18.29 -5.47
CA SER A 123 4.22 -19.16 -4.45
C SER A 123 4.02 -18.64 -3.03
N TYR A 124 4.10 -17.33 -2.82
CA TYR A 124 3.78 -16.70 -1.52
C TYR A 124 2.30 -16.88 -1.15
N LEU A 125 1.39 -16.74 -2.11
CA LEU A 125 -0.07 -16.78 -1.94
C LEU A 125 -0.68 -18.19 -1.88
N ILE A 126 0.15 -19.23 -1.89
CA ILE A 126 -0.26 -20.64 -1.84
C ILE A 126 0.42 -21.34 -0.66
N THR A 127 -0.37 -22.09 0.10
CA THR A 127 0.11 -23.02 1.13
C THR A 127 -0.55 -24.40 0.95
N PRO A 128 0.15 -25.51 1.22
CA PRO A 128 -0.48 -26.82 1.27
C PRO A 128 -1.53 -26.88 2.39
N LEU A 129 -2.54 -27.74 2.22
CA LEU A 129 -3.49 -28.05 3.29
C LEU A 129 -2.81 -28.94 4.33
N THR A 130 -2.70 -28.43 5.55
CA THR A 130 -2.19 -29.15 6.72
C THR A 130 -3.20 -29.05 7.87
N SER A 131 -3.02 -29.85 8.93
CA SER A 131 -3.81 -29.72 10.17
C SER A 131 -3.78 -28.30 10.73
N GLU A 132 -2.61 -27.64 10.67
CA GLU A 132 -2.48 -26.24 11.09
C GLU A 132 -3.33 -25.32 10.21
N MET A 133 -3.27 -25.47 8.88
CA MET A 133 -4.04 -24.64 7.94
C MET A 133 -5.55 -24.88 8.08
N LEU A 134 -5.98 -26.11 8.33
CA LEU A 134 -7.39 -26.43 8.58
C LEU A 134 -7.92 -25.66 9.78
N GLY A 135 -7.20 -25.69 10.91
CA GLY A 135 -7.67 -24.94 12.07
C GLY A 135 -7.48 -23.42 11.95
N ASN A 136 -6.47 -22.94 11.21
CA ASN A 136 -6.34 -21.52 10.85
C ASN A 136 -7.53 -21.04 10.00
N PHE A 137 -7.98 -21.86 9.05
CA PHE A 137 -9.21 -21.62 8.29
C PHE A 137 -10.43 -21.57 9.21
N LEU A 138 -10.59 -22.57 10.10
CA LEU A 138 -11.73 -22.64 11.01
C LEU A 138 -11.85 -21.40 11.90
N ARG A 139 -10.75 -20.72 12.29
CA ARG A 139 -10.81 -19.44 13.02
C ARG A 139 -11.55 -18.33 12.26
N GLN A 140 -11.56 -18.39 10.93
CA GLN A 140 -12.20 -17.42 10.04
C GLN A 140 -13.55 -17.91 9.48
N ALA A 141 -13.98 -19.13 9.83
CA ALA A 141 -15.21 -19.75 9.36
C ALA A 141 -16.21 -19.99 10.51
N PRO A 142 -16.80 -18.91 11.09
CA PRO A 142 -17.75 -19.02 12.20
C PRO A 142 -18.98 -19.88 11.89
N GLU A 143 -19.36 -20.00 10.62
CA GLU A 143 -20.41 -20.88 10.14
C GLU A 143 -20.13 -22.36 10.45
N CYS A 144 -18.86 -22.76 10.50
CA CYS A 144 -18.46 -24.15 10.78
C CYS A 144 -18.46 -24.45 12.29
N HIS A 145 -18.41 -23.44 13.15
CA HIS A 145 -18.07 -23.61 14.57
C HIS A 145 -19.05 -24.49 15.35
N LYS A 146 -20.34 -24.47 14.98
CA LYS A 146 -21.38 -25.29 15.62
C LYS A 146 -21.32 -26.76 15.23
N CYS A 147 -20.58 -27.09 14.18
CA CYS A 147 -20.55 -28.43 13.61
C CYS A 147 -19.19 -29.11 13.69
N VAL A 148 -18.18 -28.43 14.25
CA VAL A 148 -16.83 -28.97 14.40
C VAL A 148 -16.48 -29.02 15.89
N MET A 149 -16.10 -30.21 16.35
CA MET A 149 -15.79 -30.51 17.74
C MET A 149 -14.30 -30.88 17.88
N ALA A 150 -13.66 -30.45 18.97
CA ALA A 150 -12.36 -30.99 19.39
C ALA A 150 -12.57 -32.19 20.33
N ARG A 151 -11.70 -33.20 20.25
CA ARG A 151 -11.68 -34.37 21.13
C ARG A 151 -10.50 -34.32 22.09
N THR A 152 -10.76 -34.65 23.36
CA THR A 152 -9.73 -35.00 24.36
C THR A 152 -10.04 -36.38 24.97
N GLU A 153 -9.02 -37.06 25.48
CA GLU A 153 -9.19 -38.29 26.26
C GLU A 153 -8.85 -38.04 27.72
N ARG A 154 -9.72 -38.48 28.63
CA ARG A 154 -9.52 -38.42 30.09
C ARG A 154 -9.99 -39.74 30.69
N ASN A 155 -9.16 -40.42 31.48
CA ASN A 155 -9.47 -41.73 32.08
C ASN A 155 -9.99 -42.78 31.07
N ASN A 156 -9.33 -42.89 29.90
CA ASN A 156 -9.73 -43.77 28.79
C ASN A 156 -11.16 -43.53 28.25
N ARG A 157 -11.74 -42.36 28.51
CA ARG A 157 -13.01 -41.93 27.92
C ARG A 157 -12.78 -40.72 27.02
N LYS A 158 -13.48 -40.69 25.89
CA LYS A 158 -13.46 -39.58 24.93
C LYS A 158 -14.44 -38.51 25.40
N TYR A 159 -14.00 -37.27 25.28
CA TYR A 159 -14.77 -36.08 25.59
C TYR A 159 -14.68 -35.11 24.43
N TYR A 160 -15.77 -34.40 24.17
CA TYR A 160 -15.93 -33.50 23.04
C TYR A 160 -16.28 -32.09 23.51
N ILE A 161 -15.83 -31.09 22.77
CA ILE A 161 -16.12 -29.68 23.02
C ILE A 161 -16.23 -28.95 21.67
N PRO A 162 -17.20 -28.02 21.48
CA PRO A 162 -17.28 -27.22 20.26
C PRO A 162 -16.02 -26.41 20.00
N ILE A 163 -15.59 -26.34 18.74
CA ILE A 163 -14.36 -25.62 18.37
C ILE A 163 -14.45 -24.13 18.69
N SER A 164 -15.65 -23.53 18.63
CA SER A 164 -15.88 -22.14 19.06
C SER A 164 -15.44 -21.91 20.49
N ARG A 165 -15.81 -22.84 21.40
CA ARG A 165 -15.48 -22.71 22.81
C ARG A 165 -13.97 -22.84 23.03
N VAL A 166 -13.32 -23.76 22.33
CA VAL A 166 -11.85 -23.87 22.37
C VAL A 166 -11.16 -22.58 21.87
N PHE A 167 -11.69 -21.96 20.81
CA PHE A 167 -11.16 -20.69 20.30
C PHE A 167 -11.36 -19.50 21.25
N GLU A 168 -12.38 -19.52 22.11
CA GLU A 168 -12.55 -18.50 23.16
C GLU A 168 -11.41 -18.61 24.18
N TYR A 169 -11.12 -19.81 24.69
CA TYR A 169 -9.99 -20.04 25.60
C TYR A 169 -8.64 -19.72 24.95
N GLU A 170 -8.47 -20.02 23.66
CA GLU A 170 -7.25 -19.72 22.91
C GLU A 170 -6.90 -18.22 22.91
N ARG A 171 -7.90 -17.32 23.02
CA ARG A 171 -7.65 -15.86 23.04
C ARG A 171 -6.92 -15.41 24.29
N ASP A 172 -7.18 -16.07 25.41
CA ASP A 172 -6.69 -15.68 26.73
C ASP A 172 -5.46 -16.48 27.17
N HIS A 173 -5.02 -17.47 26.37
CA HIS A 173 -3.91 -18.37 26.69
C HIS A 173 -2.83 -18.37 25.61
N PRO A 174 -1.56 -18.68 25.95
CA PRO A 174 -0.48 -18.78 24.96
C PRO A 174 -0.53 -20.08 24.13
N TYR A 175 -1.48 -20.98 24.41
CA TYR A 175 -1.62 -22.28 23.76
C TYR A 175 -2.59 -22.21 22.58
N ARG A 176 -2.38 -23.03 21.54
CA ARG A 176 -3.24 -23.10 20.36
C ARG A 176 -3.93 -24.44 20.22
N VAL A 177 -5.14 -24.42 19.65
CA VAL A 177 -5.83 -25.66 19.26
C VAL A 177 -5.14 -26.35 18.09
N THR A 178 -4.36 -25.64 17.27
CA THR A 178 -3.81 -26.17 16.01
C THR A 178 -2.35 -26.61 16.08
N ASP A 179 -1.71 -26.53 17.24
CA ASP A 179 -0.30 -26.89 17.41
C ASP A 179 -0.08 -27.92 18.52
N ASN A 180 1.19 -28.21 18.83
CA ASN A 180 1.60 -29.18 19.85
C ASN A 180 1.24 -28.77 21.28
N THR A 181 0.71 -27.56 21.52
CA THR A 181 0.26 -27.08 22.83
C THR A 181 -1.21 -27.34 23.09
N ARG A 182 -1.96 -27.90 22.14
CA ARG A 182 -3.40 -28.22 22.27
C ARG A 182 -3.76 -28.88 23.59
N GLN A 183 -3.03 -29.91 24.01
CA GLN A 183 -3.39 -30.63 25.23
C GLN A 183 -3.30 -29.73 26.47
N ARG A 184 -2.36 -28.77 26.50
CA ARG A 184 -2.28 -27.79 27.58
C ARG A 184 -3.49 -26.87 27.55
N LEU A 185 -3.87 -26.36 26.37
CA LEU A 185 -5.09 -25.56 26.20
C LEU A 185 -6.33 -26.31 26.72
N LEU A 186 -6.52 -27.57 26.32
CA LEU A 186 -7.66 -28.38 26.72
C LEU A 186 -7.66 -28.74 28.22
N ASN A 187 -6.53 -28.67 28.91
CA ASN A 187 -6.45 -28.89 30.35
C ASN A 187 -6.83 -27.64 31.16
N GLU A 188 -6.73 -26.44 30.58
CA GLU A 188 -7.20 -25.18 31.22
C GLU A 188 -8.74 -25.07 31.18
N ILE A 189 -9.41 -25.82 30.31
CA ILE A 189 -10.87 -25.80 30.17
C ILE A 189 -11.51 -26.68 31.25
N GLU A 190 -12.50 -26.11 31.96
CA GLU A 190 -13.26 -26.81 32.99
C GLU A 190 -13.95 -28.07 32.43
N GLN A 191 -13.94 -29.16 33.21
CA GLN A 191 -14.51 -30.45 32.79
C GLN A 191 -16.01 -30.37 32.46
N SER A 192 -16.74 -29.45 33.10
CA SER A 192 -18.17 -29.18 32.89
C SER A 192 -18.50 -28.72 31.47
N GLU A 193 -17.52 -28.18 30.74
CA GLU A 193 -17.71 -27.72 29.37
C GLU A 193 -17.58 -28.82 28.32
N PHE A 194 -17.14 -30.00 28.73
CA PHE A 194 -16.99 -31.15 27.85
C PHE A 194 -18.20 -32.08 27.92
N SER A 195 -18.64 -32.52 26.76
CA SER A 195 -19.67 -33.55 26.58
C SER A 195 -19.03 -34.94 26.44
N SER A 196 -19.65 -35.97 27.01
CA SER A 196 -19.23 -37.38 26.78
C SER A 196 -19.63 -37.91 25.41
N GLU A 197 -20.52 -37.19 24.72
CA GLU A 197 -21.03 -37.48 23.39
C GLU A 197 -20.82 -36.26 22.49
N ARG A 198 -20.98 -36.43 21.18
CA ARG A 198 -20.95 -35.30 20.25
C ARG A 198 -22.25 -34.52 20.38
N ASP A 199 -22.20 -33.20 20.23
CA ASP A 199 -23.40 -32.35 20.30
C ASP A 199 -24.42 -32.65 19.19
N CYS A 200 -23.97 -33.28 18.10
CA CYS A 200 -24.83 -33.80 17.05
C CYS A 200 -24.20 -35.00 16.32
N ASP A 201 -25.04 -35.89 15.78
CA ASP A 201 -24.59 -37.07 15.00
C ASP A 201 -23.83 -36.69 13.73
N HIS A 202 -24.12 -35.50 13.21
CA HIS A 202 -23.52 -34.90 12.02
C HIS A 202 -22.32 -34.00 12.33
N CYS A 203 -21.84 -33.97 13.58
CA CYS A 203 -20.75 -33.09 13.95
C CYS A 203 -19.40 -33.74 13.58
N LEU A 204 -18.57 -33.00 12.86
CA LEU A 204 -17.20 -33.41 12.54
C LEU A 204 -16.31 -33.29 13.77
N VAL A 205 -15.36 -34.21 13.91
CA VAL A 205 -14.32 -34.14 14.95
C VAL A 205 -13.04 -33.67 14.29
N LEU A 206 -12.50 -32.53 14.73
CA LEU A 206 -11.28 -31.93 14.18
C LEU A 206 -10.13 -32.94 14.18
N ASN A 207 -9.93 -33.68 15.27
CA ASN A 207 -8.88 -34.70 15.37
C ASN A 207 -8.99 -35.76 14.26
N ASP A 208 -10.20 -36.21 13.92
CA ASP A 208 -10.41 -37.22 12.87
C ASP A 208 -10.11 -36.65 11.46
N LEU A 209 -10.30 -35.35 11.27
CA LEU A 209 -9.94 -34.66 10.02
C LEU A 209 -8.42 -34.50 9.91
N GLU A 210 -7.75 -34.17 11.02
CA GLU A 210 -6.29 -34.00 11.05
C GLU A 210 -5.54 -35.33 10.89
N GLU A 211 -6.04 -36.40 11.51
CA GLU A 211 -5.54 -37.76 11.29
C GLU A 211 -5.69 -38.13 9.81
N TYR A 212 -6.86 -37.88 9.22
CA TYR A 212 -7.09 -38.09 7.78
C TYR A 212 -6.11 -37.30 6.89
N LEU A 213 -5.89 -36.01 7.15
CA LEU A 213 -4.93 -35.20 6.37
C LEU A 213 -3.48 -35.67 6.52
N THR A 214 -3.15 -36.33 7.64
CA THR A 214 -1.82 -36.90 7.88
C THR A 214 -1.64 -38.22 7.12
N GLU A 215 -2.66 -39.07 7.10
CA GLU A 215 -2.65 -40.37 6.42
C GLU A 215 -2.81 -40.23 4.90
N GLN A 216 -3.63 -39.29 4.47
CA GLN A 216 -3.97 -39.03 3.06
C GLN A 216 -3.87 -37.53 2.77
N PRO A 217 -2.66 -37.02 2.49
CA PRO A 217 -2.48 -35.64 2.08
C PRO A 217 -3.39 -35.27 0.90
N VAL A 218 -3.94 -34.07 0.93
CA VAL A 218 -4.88 -33.56 -0.07
C VAL A 218 -4.21 -32.44 -0.87
N ASP A 219 -4.09 -32.63 -2.17
CA ASP A 219 -3.74 -31.57 -3.11
C ASP A 219 -5.00 -30.79 -3.51
N LEU A 220 -5.12 -29.56 -2.99
CA LEU A 220 -6.23 -28.65 -3.30
C LEU A 220 -6.28 -28.18 -4.77
N THR A 221 -5.34 -28.60 -5.61
CA THR A 221 -5.36 -28.36 -7.07
C THR A 221 -5.88 -29.55 -7.87
N SER A 222 -6.02 -30.72 -7.24
CA SER A 222 -6.55 -31.94 -7.86
C SER A 222 -8.06 -32.06 -7.64
N GLU A 223 -8.82 -32.22 -8.72
CA GLU A 223 -10.28 -32.40 -8.66
C GLU A 223 -10.64 -33.63 -7.79
N GLU A 224 -9.98 -34.76 -7.99
CA GLU A 224 -10.19 -36.00 -7.22
C GLU A 224 -10.00 -35.80 -5.72
N ASP A 225 -8.92 -35.11 -5.33
CA ASP A 225 -8.61 -34.84 -3.93
C ASP A 225 -9.61 -33.85 -3.31
N THR A 226 -10.07 -32.86 -4.08
CA THR A 226 -11.11 -31.93 -3.62
C THR A 226 -12.46 -32.62 -3.45
N GLU A 227 -12.85 -33.53 -4.35
CA GLU A 227 -14.07 -34.33 -4.22
C GLU A 227 -14.01 -35.26 -3.01
N ARG A 228 -12.85 -35.89 -2.76
CA ARG A 228 -12.62 -36.71 -1.57
C ARG A 228 -12.76 -35.89 -0.29
N LEU A 229 -12.26 -34.66 -0.29
CA LEU A 229 -12.41 -33.74 0.84
C LEU A 229 -13.88 -33.31 1.04
N VAL A 230 -14.62 -33.03 -0.04
CA VAL A 230 -16.06 -32.73 0.02
C VAL A 230 -16.82 -33.90 0.62
N GLU A 231 -16.60 -35.13 0.14
CA GLU A 231 -17.23 -36.34 0.68
C GLU A 231 -17.02 -36.45 2.19
N ARG A 232 -15.80 -36.17 2.66
CA ARG A 232 -15.48 -36.20 4.09
C ARG A 232 -16.30 -35.18 4.89
N PHE A 233 -16.60 -34.03 4.30
CA PHE A 233 -17.38 -32.95 4.90
C PHE A 233 -18.90 -33.13 4.71
N ARG A 234 -19.39 -34.00 3.81
CA ARG A 234 -20.84 -34.19 3.54
C ARG A 234 -21.67 -34.60 4.76
N THR A 235 -21.04 -35.29 5.71
CA THR A 235 -21.72 -35.71 6.94
C THR A 235 -21.93 -34.55 7.91
N ALA A 236 -21.34 -33.39 7.64
CA ALA A 236 -21.47 -32.19 8.46
C ALA A 236 -22.84 -31.54 8.31
N CYS A 237 -23.30 -30.92 9.39
CA CYS A 237 -24.45 -30.04 9.46
C CYS A 237 -24.25 -28.64 8.81
N PHE A 238 -23.32 -28.49 7.87
CA PHE A 238 -23.11 -27.29 7.04
C PHE A 238 -22.95 -27.68 5.56
N ASP A 239 -22.95 -26.69 4.66
CA ASP A 239 -22.70 -26.91 3.23
C ASP A 239 -21.23 -27.32 2.99
N ALA A 240 -21.03 -28.59 2.67
CA ALA A 240 -19.70 -29.18 2.49
C ALA A 240 -18.97 -28.58 1.28
N ASP A 241 -19.68 -28.43 0.16
CA ASP A 241 -19.15 -27.85 -1.07
C ASP A 241 -18.71 -26.41 -0.84
N GLU A 242 -19.57 -25.57 -0.27
CA GLU A 242 -19.25 -24.18 0.04
C GLU A 242 -18.04 -24.08 0.99
N THR A 243 -18.01 -24.91 2.03
CA THR A 243 -16.94 -24.90 3.04
C THR A 243 -15.60 -25.32 2.45
N VAL A 244 -15.57 -26.37 1.62
CA VAL A 244 -14.33 -26.80 0.94
C VAL A 244 -13.86 -25.74 -0.04
N GLN A 245 -14.76 -25.08 -0.77
CA GLN A 245 -14.38 -23.96 -1.65
C GLN A 245 -13.80 -22.77 -0.87
N LYS A 246 -14.33 -22.45 0.32
CA LYS A 246 -13.75 -21.43 1.20
C LYS A 246 -12.38 -21.85 1.73
N LEU A 247 -12.19 -23.11 2.08
CA LEU A 247 -10.89 -23.65 2.51
C LEU A 247 -9.85 -23.60 1.37
N ILE A 248 -10.25 -23.91 0.13
CA ILE A 248 -9.41 -23.78 -1.06
C ILE A 248 -8.98 -22.32 -1.23
N ARG A 249 -9.92 -21.37 -1.20
CA ARG A 249 -9.61 -19.94 -1.27
C ARG A 249 -8.75 -19.46 -0.10
N PHE A 250 -8.93 -20.05 1.09
CA PHE A 250 -8.08 -19.77 2.24
C PHE A 250 -6.63 -20.16 1.99
N CYS A 251 -6.39 -21.37 1.46
CA CYS A 251 -5.04 -21.90 1.22
C CYS A 251 -4.40 -21.39 -0.08
N ARG A 252 -5.21 -20.90 -1.03
CA ARG A 252 -4.78 -20.47 -2.36
C ARG A 252 -5.50 -19.19 -2.78
N THR A 253 -4.78 -18.07 -2.68
CA THR A 253 -5.24 -16.79 -3.24
C THR A 253 -4.72 -16.64 -4.66
N ILE A 254 -5.61 -16.47 -5.64
CA ILE A 254 -5.24 -16.24 -7.05
C ILE A 254 -5.51 -14.76 -7.38
N PRO A 255 -4.47 -13.90 -7.41
CA PRO A 255 -4.67 -12.48 -7.66
C PRO A 255 -5.00 -12.23 -9.13
N ARG A 256 -5.88 -11.26 -9.40
CA ARG A 256 -6.18 -10.81 -10.77
C ARG A 256 -5.12 -9.81 -11.22
N MET A 257 -4.22 -10.26 -12.08
CA MET A 257 -3.06 -9.47 -12.54
C MET A 257 -3.31 -8.76 -13.88
N PRO A 258 -2.54 -7.71 -14.21
CA PRO A 258 -2.47 -7.20 -15.58
C PRO A 258 -2.06 -8.29 -16.56
N ASN A 259 -2.64 -8.33 -17.76
CA ASN A 259 -2.26 -9.35 -18.74
C ASN A 259 -1.14 -8.82 -19.65
N LEU A 260 0.06 -9.39 -19.52
CA LEU A 260 1.20 -8.99 -20.35
C LEU A 260 1.00 -9.33 -21.83
N SER A 261 0.24 -10.39 -22.17
CA SER A 261 0.01 -10.77 -23.57
C SER A 261 -0.89 -9.80 -24.34
N GLU A 262 -1.55 -8.89 -23.62
CA GLU A 262 -2.40 -7.83 -24.19
C GLU A 262 -1.64 -6.50 -24.36
N LYS A 263 -0.32 -6.47 -24.11
CA LYS A 263 0.49 -5.24 -24.12
C LYS A 263 1.50 -5.21 -25.26
N THR A 264 1.77 -4.01 -25.75
CA THR A 264 2.97 -3.73 -26.54
C THR A 264 4.13 -3.48 -25.58
N ILE A 265 5.22 -4.24 -25.71
CA ILE A 265 6.34 -4.17 -24.76
C ILE A 265 7.43 -3.26 -25.31
N HIS A 266 7.79 -2.23 -24.54
CA HIS A 266 8.86 -1.27 -24.78
C HIS A 266 9.91 -1.38 -23.66
N SER A 267 10.63 -2.50 -23.62
CA SER A 267 11.57 -2.83 -22.54
C SER A 267 13.03 -2.55 -22.90
N ASP A 268 13.27 -1.63 -23.84
CA ASP A 268 14.57 -1.28 -24.41
C ASP A 268 15.30 -0.16 -23.65
N HIS A 269 14.73 0.30 -22.53
CA HIS A 269 15.35 1.30 -21.68
C HIS A 269 16.65 0.82 -21.04
N THR A 270 17.62 1.72 -20.95
CA THR A 270 18.87 1.47 -20.22
C THR A 270 18.56 1.15 -18.74
N PRO A 271 19.09 0.03 -18.20
CA PRO A 271 18.87 -0.35 -16.81
C PRO A 271 19.35 0.72 -15.82
N LEU A 272 18.59 0.91 -14.74
CA LEU A 272 18.93 1.88 -13.69
C LEU A 272 20.31 1.62 -13.11
N ASN A 273 20.66 0.34 -12.87
CA ASN A 273 21.91 -0.08 -12.23
C ASN A 273 22.17 0.63 -10.90
N ILE A 274 21.11 0.98 -10.18
CA ILE A 274 21.17 1.55 -8.83
C ILE A 274 21.31 0.40 -7.84
N LYS A 275 22.38 0.42 -7.05
CA LYS A 275 22.76 -0.69 -6.16
C LYS A 275 22.76 -0.24 -4.70
N PRO A 276 22.46 -1.17 -3.76
CA PRO A 276 22.68 -0.90 -2.35
C PRO A 276 24.10 -0.41 -2.07
N GLY A 277 24.24 0.49 -1.11
CA GLY A 277 25.51 1.14 -0.78
C GLY A 277 25.87 2.38 -1.63
N MET A 278 25.15 2.67 -2.72
CA MET A 278 25.31 3.96 -3.40
C MET A 278 24.84 5.11 -2.50
N THR A 279 25.62 6.18 -2.48
CA THR A 279 25.27 7.45 -1.83
C THR A 279 24.10 8.13 -2.53
N ARG A 280 23.47 9.08 -1.83
CA ARG A 280 22.39 9.90 -2.41
C ARG A 280 22.85 10.59 -3.70
N GLU A 281 24.06 11.13 -3.68
CA GLU A 281 24.66 11.87 -4.79
C GLU A 281 24.91 10.95 -5.99
N GLU A 282 25.48 9.76 -5.77
CA GLU A 282 25.69 8.76 -6.83
C GLU A 282 24.37 8.29 -7.47
N ILE A 283 23.31 8.11 -6.67
CA ILE A 283 21.99 7.74 -7.17
C ILE A 283 21.43 8.86 -8.05
N ILE A 284 21.51 10.11 -7.59
CA ILE A 284 21.03 11.27 -8.34
C ILE A 284 21.79 11.42 -9.65
N GLU A 285 23.13 11.35 -9.62
CA GLU A 285 24.00 11.44 -10.81
C GLU A 285 23.68 10.33 -11.82
N ARG A 286 23.44 9.10 -11.32
CA ARG A 286 23.06 7.98 -12.17
C ARG A 286 21.72 8.20 -12.86
N ILE A 287 20.71 8.65 -12.13
CA ILE A 287 19.38 8.95 -12.70
C ILE A 287 19.50 10.09 -13.72
N GLU A 288 20.29 11.12 -13.42
CA GLU A 288 20.52 12.26 -14.30
C GLU A 288 21.17 11.86 -15.64
N THR A 289 22.17 10.97 -15.58
CA THR A 289 22.86 10.46 -16.78
C THR A 289 21.93 9.66 -17.71
N LEU A 290 20.87 9.05 -17.16
CA LEU A 290 19.97 8.16 -17.92
C LEU A 290 18.74 8.88 -18.50
N ARG A 291 18.59 10.19 -18.33
CA ARG A 291 17.35 10.90 -18.68
C ARG A 291 16.96 10.82 -20.15
N ASP A 292 17.94 10.78 -21.05
CA ASP A 292 17.69 10.73 -22.50
C ASP A 292 17.34 9.33 -22.99
N GLU A 293 17.62 8.30 -22.19
CA GLU A 293 17.46 6.87 -22.55
C GLU A 293 16.37 6.17 -21.71
N ASN A 294 15.94 6.79 -20.61
CA ASN A 294 14.99 6.22 -19.67
C ASN A 294 13.97 7.29 -19.22
N GLU A 295 12.73 7.13 -19.68
CA GLU A 295 11.66 8.09 -19.40
C GLU A 295 11.38 8.25 -17.90
N TYR A 296 11.45 7.17 -17.12
CA TYR A 296 11.23 7.27 -15.68
C TYR A 296 12.34 8.05 -14.99
N CYS A 297 13.59 7.94 -15.47
CA CYS A 297 14.69 8.77 -14.97
C CYS A 297 14.46 10.26 -15.30
N ARG A 298 13.95 10.56 -16.50
CA ARG A 298 13.54 11.92 -16.88
C ARG A 298 12.43 12.45 -15.97
N LEU A 299 11.41 11.64 -15.71
CA LEU A 299 10.24 12.01 -14.87
C LEU A 299 10.56 12.06 -13.37
N ALA A 300 11.61 11.37 -12.91
CA ALA A 300 11.98 11.32 -11.50
C ALA A 300 12.22 12.72 -10.91
N PHE A 301 12.86 13.63 -11.65
CA PHE A 301 13.10 15.00 -11.19
C PHE A 301 11.82 15.83 -11.11
N TYR A 302 10.85 15.58 -11.98
CA TYR A 302 9.52 16.19 -11.89
C TYR A 302 8.78 15.71 -10.64
N ALA A 303 8.84 14.41 -10.34
CA ALA A 303 8.27 13.84 -9.12
C ALA A 303 8.98 14.32 -7.85
N TRP A 304 10.32 14.48 -7.91
CA TRP A 304 11.13 15.02 -6.82
C TRP A 304 10.95 16.54 -6.64
N ARG A 305 10.37 17.20 -7.66
CA ARG A 305 10.08 18.62 -7.78
C ARG A 305 11.31 19.53 -7.73
N ASP A 306 12.46 19.05 -8.17
CA ASP A 306 13.67 19.86 -8.23
C ASP A 306 13.69 20.67 -9.54
N LEU A 307 13.21 21.91 -9.47
CA LEU A 307 13.12 22.80 -10.63
C LEU A 307 14.47 23.31 -11.13
N SER A 308 15.58 23.03 -10.43
CA SER A 308 16.92 23.26 -10.97
C SER A 308 17.31 22.24 -12.04
N ARG A 309 16.59 21.11 -12.10
CA ARG A 309 16.86 19.97 -12.97
C ARG A 309 15.74 19.67 -13.96
N THR A 310 14.63 20.39 -13.91
CA THR A 310 13.51 20.20 -14.84
C THR A 310 13.03 21.51 -15.42
N ASP A 311 12.33 21.44 -16.56
CA ASP A 311 11.58 22.58 -17.04
C ASP A 311 10.50 22.95 -16.01
N PRO A 312 10.35 24.23 -15.65
CA PRO A 312 9.35 24.65 -14.66
C PRO A 312 7.93 24.67 -15.23
N GLU A 313 7.77 24.70 -16.56
CA GLU A 313 6.47 24.87 -17.21
C GLU A 313 5.44 23.80 -16.80
N PRO A 314 5.74 22.48 -16.77
CA PRO A 314 4.80 21.48 -16.26
C PRO A 314 4.40 21.69 -14.80
N PHE A 315 5.33 22.19 -13.96
CA PHE A 315 5.03 22.51 -12.56
C PHE A 315 4.05 23.69 -12.46
N LEU A 316 4.27 24.75 -13.25
CA LEU A 316 3.40 25.94 -13.28
C LEU A 316 2.03 25.63 -13.87
N GLN A 317 1.99 24.83 -14.94
CA GLN A 317 0.72 24.40 -15.53
C GLN A 317 -0.10 23.63 -14.49
N ALA A 318 0.54 22.70 -13.76
CA ALA A 318 -0.12 22.02 -12.64
C ALA A 318 -0.55 23.01 -11.54
N ALA A 319 0.27 24.01 -11.23
CA ALA A 319 -0.02 25.05 -10.25
C ALA A 319 -1.31 25.81 -10.57
N VAL A 320 -1.51 26.17 -11.85
CA VAL A 320 -2.67 26.92 -12.32
C VAL A 320 -3.91 26.02 -12.52
N GLU A 321 -3.75 24.84 -13.11
CA GLU A 321 -4.90 24.02 -13.56
C GLU A 321 -5.43 23.04 -12.50
N ARG A 322 -4.60 22.63 -11.53
CA ARG A 322 -4.89 21.48 -10.64
C ARG A 322 -4.91 21.82 -9.15
N ASN A 323 -5.00 23.10 -8.79
CA ASN A 323 -5.05 23.55 -7.39
C ASN A 323 -6.36 24.31 -7.07
N PRO A 324 -7.52 23.64 -7.07
CA PRO A 324 -8.80 24.29 -6.82
C PRO A 324 -9.01 24.68 -5.35
N VAL A 325 -8.31 24.05 -4.40
CA VAL A 325 -8.60 24.24 -2.97
C VAL A 325 -8.26 25.65 -2.53
N CYS A 326 -7.07 26.15 -2.87
CA CYS A 326 -6.66 27.51 -2.50
C CYS A 326 -7.56 28.57 -3.17
N ILE A 327 -8.01 28.31 -4.41
CA ILE A 327 -8.91 29.20 -5.15
C ILE A 327 -10.28 29.26 -4.45
N GLU A 328 -10.94 28.12 -4.25
CA GLU A 328 -12.28 28.09 -3.66
C GLU A 328 -12.27 28.54 -2.20
N LYS A 329 -11.30 28.07 -1.40
CA LYS A 329 -11.22 28.42 0.02
C LYS A 329 -10.83 29.88 0.24
N SER A 330 -10.00 30.47 -0.61
CA SER A 330 -9.72 31.89 -0.51
C SER A 330 -10.98 32.72 -0.76
N LYS A 331 -11.81 32.35 -1.75
CA LYS A 331 -13.06 33.04 -2.07
C LYS A 331 -14.08 32.96 -0.93
N GLU A 332 -14.15 31.83 -0.23
CA GLU A 332 -15.00 31.67 0.95
C GLU A 332 -14.55 32.53 2.14
N ASN A 333 -13.23 32.60 2.37
CA ASN A 333 -12.66 33.15 3.60
C ASN A 333 -12.23 34.63 3.51
N PHE A 334 -11.90 35.12 2.30
CA PHE A 334 -11.34 36.45 2.10
C PHE A 334 -12.08 37.17 0.95
N PRO A 335 -13.05 38.05 1.25
CA PRO A 335 -13.81 38.76 0.22
C PRO A 335 -13.00 39.85 -0.50
N ASP A 336 -11.93 40.33 0.11
CA ASP A 336 -11.04 41.37 -0.38
C ASP A 336 -9.63 40.82 -0.69
N ASP A 337 -8.98 41.43 -1.69
CA ASP A 337 -7.63 41.04 -2.09
C ASP A 337 -6.57 41.54 -1.09
N ALA A 338 -6.78 42.67 -0.40
CA ALA A 338 -5.81 43.14 0.59
C ALA A 338 -5.79 42.24 1.85
N GLU A 339 -6.95 41.77 2.31
CA GLU A 339 -7.07 40.77 3.38
C GLU A 339 -6.40 39.44 3.00
N LEU A 340 -6.58 38.99 1.74
CA LEU A 340 -5.89 37.80 1.23
C LEU A 340 -4.37 37.99 1.23
N VAL A 341 -3.87 39.11 0.71
CA VAL A 341 -2.43 39.42 0.67
C VAL A 341 -1.86 39.45 2.09
N GLN A 342 -2.58 40.06 3.03
CA GLN A 342 -2.18 40.10 4.43
C GLN A 342 -2.16 38.70 5.07
N TYR A 343 -3.17 37.87 4.79
CA TYR A 343 -3.21 36.49 5.27
C TYR A 343 -2.02 35.68 4.75
N VAL A 344 -1.77 35.71 3.44
CA VAL A 344 -0.66 34.97 2.83
C VAL A 344 0.69 35.44 3.37
N SER A 345 0.86 36.74 3.55
CA SER A 345 2.10 37.33 4.10
C SER A 345 2.38 36.89 5.54
N ASN A 346 1.34 36.56 6.32
CA ASN A 346 1.45 36.10 7.71
C ASN A 346 1.42 34.57 7.86
N MET A 347 1.37 33.81 6.75
CA MET A 347 1.53 32.35 6.83
C MET A 347 2.87 31.96 7.44
N ARG A 348 2.92 30.76 8.04
CA ARG A 348 4.15 30.24 8.62
C ARG A 348 5.26 30.19 7.55
N ASP A 349 6.43 30.71 7.90
CA ASP A 349 7.60 30.62 7.04
C ASP A 349 8.12 29.18 7.00
N GLY A 350 8.50 28.73 5.80
CA GLY A 350 9.13 27.44 5.58
C GLY A 350 8.33 26.54 4.65
N SER A 351 9.02 26.04 3.63
CA SER A 351 8.49 25.06 2.68
C SER A 351 8.42 23.67 3.32
N ILE A 352 7.42 22.89 2.90
CA ILE A 352 7.33 21.45 3.23
C ILE A 352 8.31 20.58 2.42
N TYR A 353 9.02 21.18 1.45
CA TYR A 353 10.07 20.54 0.66
C TYR A 353 11.44 21.08 1.07
N GLU A 354 12.44 20.21 1.19
CA GLU A 354 13.82 20.59 1.51
C GLU A 354 14.57 21.18 0.30
N GLY A 355 15.59 22.00 0.55
CA GLY A 355 16.48 22.56 -0.47
C GLY A 355 15.93 23.81 -1.16
N GLU A 356 16.75 24.49 -1.94
CA GLU A 356 16.38 25.80 -2.52
C GLU A 356 15.47 25.67 -3.75
N SER A 357 15.56 24.57 -4.48
CA SER A 357 14.93 24.40 -5.81
C SER A 357 13.67 23.53 -5.81
N ARG A 358 13.25 23.02 -4.64
CA ARG A 358 12.07 22.15 -4.52
C ARG A 358 10.88 22.90 -3.96
N LEU A 359 9.78 22.93 -4.71
CA LEU A 359 8.63 23.77 -4.39
C LEU A 359 7.35 22.98 -4.07
N ALA A 360 6.60 23.49 -3.11
CA ALA A 360 5.21 23.14 -2.85
C ALA A 360 4.27 23.71 -3.92
N GLN A 361 3.21 22.96 -4.22
CA GLN A 361 2.12 23.40 -5.07
C GLN A 361 1.18 24.33 -4.27
N PRO A 362 0.42 25.23 -4.94
CA PRO A 362 -0.47 26.18 -4.27
C PRO A 362 -1.41 25.55 -3.22
N ASP A 363 -2.04 24.41 -3.52
CA ASP A 363 -2.93 23.74 -2.57
C ASP A 363 -2.18 23.18 -1.36
N GLU A 364 -0.92 22.77 -1.50
CA GLU A 364 -0.13 22.31 -0.35
C GLU A 364 0.23 23.49 0.56
N VAL A 365 0.66 24.62 -0.02
CA VAL A 365 0.93 25.85 0.75
C VAL A 365 -0.30 26.26 1.55
N TRP A 366 -1.46 26.25 0.89
CA TRP A 366 -2.74 26.56 1.53
C TRP A 366 -3.11 25.56 2.62
N ASN A 367 -3.11 24.26 2.30
CA ASN A 367 -3.56 23.19 3.20
C ASN A 367 -2.70 23.08 4.46
N PHE A 368 -1.40 23.34 4.36
CA PHE A 368 -0.49 23.33 5.51
C PHE A 368 -0.25 24.72 6.10
N SER A 369 -0.85 25.76 5.51
CA SER A 369 -0.72 27.17 5.94
C SER A 369 0.74 27.58 6.19
N SER A 370 1.64 27.06 5.35
CA SER A 370 3.08 27.18 5.46
C SER A 370 3.70 27.15 4.08
N GLY A 371 4.68 28.03 3.84
CA GLY A 371 5.42 28.04 2.58
C GLY A 371 6.56 29.03 2.60
N ASP A 372 7.53 28.83 1.73
CA ASP A 372 8.52 29.84 1.42
C ASP A 372 7.88 31.03 0.67
N GLY A 373 8.50 32.22 0.70
CA GLY A 373 8.02 33.40 -0.03
C GLY A 373 7.76 33.16 -1.52
N LEU A 374 8.58 32.36 -2.21
CA LEU A 374 8.36 32.04 -3.62
C LEU A 374 7.08 31.22 -3.83
N GLU A 375 6.86 30.21 -3.00
CA GLU A 375 5.68 29.34 -3.05
C GLU A 375 4.40 30.13 -2.74
N ARG A 376 4.47 31.01 -1.73
CA ARG A 376 3.38 31.92 -1.36
C ARG A 376 3.07 32.94 -2.46
N ALA A 377 4.08 33.51 -3.11
CA ALA A 377 3.90 34.43 -4.22
C ALA A 377 3.24 33.75 -5.43
N ILE A 378 3.64 32.51 -5.76
CA ILE A 378 3.01 31.71 -6.81
C ILE A 378 1.54 31.42 -6.48
N MET A 379 1.26 30.90 -5.28
CA MET A 379 -0.11 30.62 -4.83
C MET A 379 -1.00 31.89 -4.88
N LEU A 380 -0.50 33.02 -4.37
CA LEU A 380 -1.22 34.29 -4.39
C LEU A 380 -1.49 34.75 -5.84
N GLY A 381 -0.51 34.65 -6.73
CA GLY A 381 -0.69 34.94 -8.15
C GLY A 381 -1.77 34.07 -8.80
N VAL A 382 -1.81 32.77 -8.49
CA VAL A 382 -2.84 31.84 -8.99
C VAL A 382 -4.23 32.25 -8.51
N ILE A 383 -4.38 32.55 -7.22
CA ILE A 383 -5.66 32.96 -6.64
C ILE A 383 -6.14 34.28 -7.26
N LEU A 384 -5.26 35.28 -7.36
CA LEU A 384 -5.60 36.60 -7.91
C LEU A 384 -5.88 36.54 -9.41
N ASN A 385 -5.21 35.65 -10.17
CA ASN A 385 -5.53 35.37 -11.56
C ASN A 385 -6.95 34.82 -11.68
N ALA A 386 -7.28 33.79 -10.89
CA ALA A 386 -8.60 33.17 -10.90
C ALA A 386 -9.73 34.13 -10.51
N ARG A 387 -9.48 35.07 -9.57
CA ARG A 387 -10.45 36.09 -9.16
C ARG A 387 -10.66 37.17 -10.21
N ASN A 388 -9.56 37.70 -10.76
CA ASN A 388 -9.57 38.99 -11.46
C ASN A 388 -9.43 38.84 -12.98
N GLY A 389 -9.09 37.65 -13.48
CA GLY A 389 -8.83 37.40 -14.91
C GLY A 389 -7.64 38.18 -15.46
N LYS A 390 -6.71 38.59 -14.59
CA LYS A 390 -5.50 39.34 -14.95
C LYS A 390 -4.29 38.43 -14.95
N SER A 391 -3.31 38.71 -15.82
CA SER A 391 -2.01 38.01 -15.79
C SER A 391 -1.14 38.52 -14.65
N TYR A 392 -0.44 37.61 -13.99
CA TYR A 392 0.54 37.93 -12.93
C TYR A 392 1.89 37.29 -13.26
N GLN A 393 2.94 37.82 -12.64
CA GLN A 393 4.30 37.32 -12.77
C GLN A 393 4.96 37.28 -11.39
N VAL A 394 5.72 36.22 -11.14
CA VAL A 394 6.54 36.10 -9.92
C VAL A 394 7.99 36.21 -10.30
N GLU A 395 8.68 37.15 -9.66
CA GLU A 395 10.13 37.32 -9.78
C GLU A 395 10.84 36.78 -8.54
N SER A 396 11.92 36.02 -8.72
CA SER A 396 12.77 35.55 -7.63
C SER A 396 14.17 36.15 -7.79
N SER A 397 14.59 36.96 -6.82
CA SER A 397 15.92 37.58 -6.79
C SER A 397 16.33 38.00 -5.39
N GLU A 398 17.63 37.93 -5.09
CA GLU A 398 18.24 38.49 -3.86
C GLU A 398 17.56 38.06 -2.55
N GLY A 399 17.15 36.79 -2.46
CA GLY A 399 16.49 36.25 -1.26
C GLY A 399 15.04 36.73 -1.07
N LYS A 400 14.38 37.15 -2.16
CA LYS A 400 13.01 37.63 -2.18
C LYS A 400 12.24 37.08 -3.36
N ALA A 401 10.93 36.94 -3.17
CA ALA A 401 9.95 36.69 -4.20
C ALA A 401 8.99 37.88 -4.30
N THR A 402 8.84 38.42 -5.51
CA THR A 402 7.99 39.58 -5.79
C THR A 402 6.88 39.18 -6.75
N LEU A 403 5.62 39.32 -6.31
CA LEU A 403 4.46 39.15 -7.17
C LEU A 403 4.13 40.48 -7.84
N LYS A 404 4.05 40.48 -9.17
CA LYS A 404 3.68 41.63 -9.99
C LYS A 404 2.47 41.32 -10.87
N THR A 405 1.70 42.34 -11.19
CA THR A 405 0.71 42.29 -12.27
C THR A 405 1.42 42.26 -13.65
N GLY A 406 0.68 41.92 -14.71
CA GLY A 406 1.22 41.92 -16.08
C GLY A 406 1.73 43.29 -16.59
N ASN A 407 1.36 44.40 -15.96
CA ASN A 407 1.89 45.74 -16.22
C ASN A 407 3.05 46.15 -15.28
N GLY A 408 3.52 45.25 -14.42
CA GLY A 408 4.70 45.45 -13.56
C GLY A 408 4.43 46.11 -12.20
N GLU A 409 3.17 46.30 -11.81
CA GLU A 409 2.83 46.82 -10.47
C GLU A 409 3.07 45.75 -9.41
N VAL A 410 3.76 46.11 -8.33
CA VAL A 410 4.07 45.19 -7.24
C VAL A 410 2.84 44.99 -6.37
N VAL A 411 2.40 43.74 -6.26
CA VAL A 411 1.27 43.31 -5.44
C VAL A 411 1.74 42.89 -4.05
N ALA A 412 2.83 42.11 -3.99
CA ALA A 412 3.39 41.61 -2.75
C ALA A 412 4.89 41.33 -2.90
N GLU A 413 5.63 41.45 -1.80
CA GLU A 413 7.03 41.06 -1.69
C GLU A 413 7.22 40.22 -0.43
N MET A 414 7.89 39.07 -0.57
CA MET A 414 8.06 38.11 0.51
C MET A 414 9.53 37.66 0.57
N PRO A 415 10.15 37.56 1.75
CA PRO A 415 11.44 36.90 1.92
C PRO A 415 11.36 35.45 1.43
N SER A 416 12.40 35.01 0.71
CA SER A 416 12.44 33.69 0.09
C SER A 416 13.84 33.11 0.15
N GLN A 417 13.94 31.86 0.60
CA GLN A 417 15.15 31.05 0.51
C GLN A 417 15.12 30.11 -0.69
N LYS A 418 13.98 30.04 -1.39
CA LYS A 418 13.82 29.23 -2.59
C LYS A 418 14.22 30.02 -3.83
N SER A 419 14.72 29.29 -4.82
CA SER A 419 15.10 29.87 -6.09
C SER A 419 14.81 28.89 -7.22
N ILE A 420 14.74 29.43 -8.42
CA ILE A 420 14.46 28.71 -9.65
C ILE A 420 15.37 29.25 -10.76
N PRO A 421 15.70 28.46 -11.79
CA PRO A 421 16.57 28.91 -12.87
C PRO A 421 16.00 30.12 -13.64
N HIS A 422 14.66 30.23 -13.71
CA HIS A 422 13.97 31.31 -14.39
C HIS A 422 13.65 32.45 -13.42
N LYS A 423 14.21 33.63 -13.67
CA LYS A 423 13.98 34.80 -12.80
C LYS A 423 12.55 35.31 -12.79
N ILE A 424 11.76 34.99 -13.82
CA ILE A 424 10.37 35.46 -13.98
C ILE A 424 9.51 34.26 -14.37
N LEU A 425 8.43 34.03 -13.62
CA LEU A 425 7.43 32.99 -13.91
C LEU A 425 6.08 33.63 -14.23
N PRO A 426 5.46 33.32 -15.38
CA PRO A 426 4.07 33.69 -15.61
C PRO A 426 3.16 32.87 -14.71
N VAL A 427 2.16 33.52 -14.12
CA VAL A 427 1.12 32.90 -13.32
C VAL A 427 -0.24 33.29 -13.90
N GLY A 428 -0.82 32.37 -14.66
CA GLY A 428 -2.04 32.57 -15.44
C GLY A 428 -1.78 33.30 -16.77
N SER A 429 -2.55 32.92 -17.79
CA SER A 429 -2.51 33.49 -19.15
C SER A 429 -3.85 34.04 -19.56
#